data_AF-A0ABD3VJP6-F1
#
_entry.id   AF-A0ABD3VJP6-F1
#
_cell.length_a   1.000
_cell.length_b   1.000
_cell.length_c   1.000
_cell.angle_alpha   90.00
_cell.angle_beta   90.00
_cell.angle_gamma   90.00
#
_symmetry.space_group_name_H-M   'P 1'
#
loop_
_entity.id
_entity.type
_entity.pdbx_description
1 polymer ?
#
loop_
_entity_poly.entity_id
_entity_poly.type
_entity_poly.pdbx_seq_one_letter_code
_entity_poly.pdbx_strand_id
1 'polypeptide(L)'
;MIDDIVSGREKSELVLLEDNVTHSGGPVLKSFLTSLTQRVDKVHYFVFDPHPQKALENIPSDCLNRIEVHDGFQDIGGWLDSSSLNVNTDLVKYLENLPGHLANQVVAIVINSVSPLLLHRRAPYTCQTISRLARQIHDVDVEQILCLVHQDLHDNHDVAQLEHMCSTIIRIEPSAHPQFNFCTGILHKRLSGKIVRSLEHFNIRENYEVYDVSDVKMSFSKPPAQQETTIDPTANLTFNLSLTDEERAARSQVKLPYMHDENRQDATLSKSVGEGKIFYQPDEADDFDDDDPDDDLDI
;
A
#
# COMPACT_ATOMS: atom_id res chain seq x y z
N MET A 1 -12.03 0.58 10.43
CA MET A 1 -10.57 0.80 10.27
C MET A 1 -10.21 2.28 10.16
N ILE A 2 -10.99 3.13 9.47
CA ILE A 2 -10.68 4.56 9.32
C ILE A 2 -10.46 5.26 10.67
N ASP A 3 -11.37 5.06 11.63
CA ASP A 3 -11.28 5.67 12.95
C ASP A 3 -10.04 5.18 13.72
N ASP A 4 -9.67 3.90 13.58
CA ASP A 4 -8.47 3.35 14.24
C ASP A 4 -7.18 3.94 13.67
N ILE A 5 -7.11 4.16 12.36
CA ILE A 5 -5.93 4.76 11.70
C ILE A 5 -5.84 6.26 12.05
N VAL A 6 -6.96 6.99 12.00
CA VAL A 6 -7.01 8.41 12.34
C VAL A 6 -6.61 8.63 13.80
N SER A 7 -7.22 7.87 14.72
CA SER A 7 -6.96 7.95 16.15
C SER A 7 -5.59 7.39 16.58
N GLY A 8 -4.85 6.75 15.67
CA GLY A 8 -3.56 6.13 15.95
C GLY A 8 -3.63 4.82 16.73
N ARG A 9 -4.81 4.22 16.90
CA ARG A 9 -4.96 2.87 17.49
C ARG A 9 -4.37 1.79 16.59
N GLU A 10 -4.53 1.93 15.27
CA GLU A 10 -3.81 1.12 14.28
C GLU A 10 -2.58 1.91 13.81
N LYS A 11 -1.39 1.35 14.04
CA LYS A 11 -0.13 2.02 13.69
C LYS A 11 0.05 2.12 12.17
N SER A 12 0.34 3.31 11.68
CA SER A 12 0.68 3.55 10.27
C SER A 12 1.71 4.67 10.18
N GLU A 13 2.92 4.33 9.73
CA GLU A 13 4.05 5.27 9.60
C GLU A 13 3.79 6.29 8.47
N LEU A 14 3.37 5.82 7.30
CA LEU A 14 3.14 6.66 6.12
C LEU A 14 1.74 6.45 5.55
N VAL A 15 0.92 7.49 5.63
CA VAL A 15 -0.47 7.51 5.15
C VAL A 15 -0.56 8.35 3.88
N LEU A 16 -1.12 7.77 2.82
CA LEU A 16 -1.51 8.46 1.60
C LEU A 16 -3.02 8.62 1.57
N LEU A 17 -3.48 9.85 1.38
CA LEU A 17 -4.87 10.20 1.16
C LEU A 17 -5.05 10.58 -0.30
N GLU A 18 -5.81 9.79 -1.04
CA GLU A 18 -6.12 10.04 -2.44
C GLU A 18 -7.53 10.62 -2.54
N ASP A 19 -7.63 11.81 -3.11
CA ASP A 19 -8.89 12.45 -3.39
C ASP A 19 -8.98 12.84 -4.87
N ASN A 20 -10.03 13.55 -5.25
CA ASN A 20 -10.19 14.10 -6.59
C ASN A 20 -11.06 15.36 -6.55
N VAL A 21 -11.23 16.02 -7.69
CA VAL A 21 -12.07 17.24 -7.80
C VAL A 21 -13.52 17.03 -7.35
N THR A 22 -14.08 15.82 -7.48
CA THR A 22 -15.48 15.55 -7.10
C THR A 22 -15.66 15.25 -5.62
N HIS A 23 -14.65 14.65 -4.99
CA HIS A 23 -14.69 14.19 -3.62
C HIS A 23 -13.40 14.61 -2.92
N SER A 24 -13.47 15.69 -2.13
CA SER A 24 -12.31 16.25 -1.45
C SER A 24 -11.91 15.44 -0.22
N GLY A 25 -10.60 15.21 -0.06
CA GLY A 25 -9.98 14.61 1.12
C GLY A 25 -9.77 15.58 2.27
N GLY A 26 -10.02 16.88 2.07
CA GLY A 26 -9.80 17.93 3.07
C GLY A 26 -10.42 17.65 4.45
N PRO A 27 -11.69 17.22 4.55
CA PRO A 27 -12.30 16.87 5.84
C PRO A 27 -11.58 15.73 6.57
N VAL A 28 -11.18 14.68 5.84
CA VAL A 28 -10.44 13.54 6.41
C VAL A 28 -9.03 13.97 6.83
N LEU A 29 -8.34 14.78 6.02
CA LEU A 29 -7.05 15.34 6.39
C LEU A 29 -7.12 16.18 7.67
N LYS A 30 -8.20 16.95 7.85
CA LYS A 30 -8.43 17.71 9.08
C LYS A 30 -8.71 16.80 10.28
N SER A 31 -9.40 15.67 10.10
CA SER A 31 -9.54 14.64 11.14
C SER A 31 -8.20 14.06 11.59
N PHE A 32 -7.28 13.82 10.66
CA PHE A 32 -5.91 13.44 11.01
C PHE A 32 -5.18 14.56 11.74
N LEU A 33 -5.25 15.81 11.24
CA LEU A 33 -4.59 16.94 11.90
C LEU A 33 -5.04 17.09 13.35
N THR A 34 -6.34 17.08 13.62
CA THR A 34 -6.86 17.22 14.99
C THR A 34 -6.43 16.05 15.86
N SER A 35 -6.53 14.80 15.37
CA SER A 35 -6.07 13.64 16.14
C SER A 35 -4.56 13.65 16.42
N LEU A 36 -3.75 14.01 15.43
CA LEU A 36 -2.29 14.09 15.56
C LEU A 36 -1.88 15.08 16.64
N THR A 37 -2.51 16.26 16.72
CA THR A 37 -2.19 17.24 17.77
C THR A 37 -2.39 16.71 19.19
N GLN A 38 -3.19 15.66 19.39
CA GLN A 38 -3.39 15.03 20.69
C GLN A 38 -2.32 13.98 21.01
N ARG A 39 -1.64 13.44 19.99
CA ARG A 39 -0.69 12.33 20.10
C ARG A 39 0.78 12.75 20.11
N VAL A 40 1.11 13.86 19.44
CA VAL A 40 2.48 14.32 19.26
C VAL A 40 2.73 15.68 19.93
N ASP A 41 3.99 16.03 20.13
CA ASP A 41 4.40 17.33 20.69
C ASP A 41 4.13 18.46 19.71
N LYS A 42 4.41 18.22 18.41
CA LYS A 42 4.26 19.19 17.33
C LYS A 42 3.82 18.54 16.02
N VAL A 43 2.96 19.22 15.27
CA VAL A 43 2.57 18.82 13.92
C VAL A 43 3.14 19.84 12.93
N HIS A 44 4.04 19.39 12.05
CA HIS A 44 4.58 20.20 10.95
C HIS A 44 3.66 20.08 9.74
N TYR A 45 2.91 21.14 9.46
CA TYR A 45 1.91 21.19 8.40
C TYR A 45 2.42 21.97 7.19
N PHE A 46 2.85 21.24 6.16
CA PHE A 46 3.27 21.77 4.88
C PHE A 46 2.07 22.04 4.00
N VAL A 47 1.90 23.30 3.60
CA VAL A 47 0.75 23.79 2.86
C VAL A 47 1.17 24.26 1.47
N PHE A 48 0.89 23.44 0.45
CA PHE A 48 1.10 23.75 -0.97
C PHE A 48 -0.21 24.06 -1.72
N ASP A 49 -1.34 23.49 -1.31
CA ASP A 49 -2.67 23.82 -1.89
C ASP A 49 -3.81 23.45 -0.93
N PRO A 50 -4.68 24.39 -0.44
CA PRO A 50 -4.81 25.81 -0.79
C PRO A 50 -4.01 26.74 0.13
N HIS A 51 -4.21 28.06 0.05
CA HIS A 51 -3.58 29.06 0.94
C HIS A 51 -3.69 28.69 2.44
N PRO A 52 -2.64 28.91 3.26
CA PRO A 52 -2.58 28.50 4.68
C PRO A 52 -3.78 28.91 5.54
N GLN A 53 -4.29 30.13 5.36
CA GLN A 53 -5.47 30.60 6.10
C GLN A 53 -6.71 29.72 5.86
N LYS A 54 -6.91 29.27 4.62
CA LYS A 54 -8.02 28.36 4.26
C LYS A 54 -7.75 26.94 4.74
N ALA A 55 -6.48 26.52 4.68
CA ALA A 55 -6.05 25.20 5.16
C ALA A 55 -6.34 25.01 6.67
N LEU A 56 -6.20 26.08 7.46
CA LEU A 56 -6.45 26.10 8.91
C LEU A 56 -7.90 26.44 9.30
N GLU A 57 -8.75 26.79 8.34
CA GLU A 57 -10.12 27.20 8.60
C GLU A 57 -10.89 26.10 9.34
N ASN A 58 -11.68 26.49 10.35
CA ASN A 58 -12.49 25.59 11.19
C ASN A 58 -11.71 24.57 12.03
N ILE A 59 -10.37 24.59 12.04
CA ILE A 59 -9.59 23.76 12.98
C ILE A 59 -9.83 24.27 14.41
N PRO A 60 -10.10 23.38 15.39
CA PRO A 60 -10.28 23.75 16.79
C PRO A 60 -9.09 24.55 17.35
N SER A 61 -9.38 25.61 18.10
CA SER A 61 -8.36 26.57 18.58
C SER A 61 -7.30 25.96 19.51
N ASP A 62 -7.67 24.92 20.25
CA ASP A 62 -6.80 24.12 21.10
C ASP A 62 -5.73 23.35 20.29
N CYS A 63 -6.08 22.91 19.08
CA CYS A 63 -5.15 22.22 18.18
C CYS A 63 -4.10 23.16 17.58
N LEU A 64 -4.48 24.42 17.30
CA LEU A 64 -3.63 25.39 16.57
C LEU A 64 -2.27 25.65 17.24
N ASN A 65 -2.18 25.59 18.57
CA ASN A 65 -0.92 25.84 19.28
C ASN A 65 0.16 24.77 18.99
N ARG A 66 -0.27 23.56 18.63
CA ARG A 66 0.62 22.43 18.31
C ARG A 66 0.92 22.31 16.83
N ILE A 67 0.24 23.07 15.97
CA ILE A 67 0.47 23.04 14.52
C ILE A 67 1.47 24.14 14.16
N GLU A 68 2.60 23.75 13.56
CA GLU A 68 3.50 24.66 12.88
C GLU A 68 3.22 24.63 11.38
N VAL A 69 2.97 25.80 10.80
CA VAL A 69 2.53 25.90 9.40
C VAL A 69 3.69 26.36 8.54
N HIS A 70 3.98 25.58 7.51
CA HIS A 70 5.01 25.88 6.54
C HIS A 70 4.35 26.22 5.20
N ASP A 71 4.41 27.51 4.83
CA ASP A 71 3.78 28.03 3.62
C ASP A 71 4.63 27.72 2.39
N GLY A 72 4.20 26.75 1.60
CA GLY A 72 4.71 26.44 0.26
C GLY A 72 3.79 26.91 -0.86
N PHE A 73 2.68 27.59 -0.55
CA PHE A 73 1.66 28.03 -1.50
C PHE A 73 2.03 29.34 -2.18
N GLN A 74 2.59 30.31 -1.44
CA GLN A 74 2.86 31.64 -1.98
C GLN A 74 3.90 31.65 -3.10
N ASP A 75 4.89 30.76 -3.01
CA ASP A 75 6.03 30.72 -3.93
C ASP A 75 6.38 29.28 -4.33
N ILE A 76 5.38 28.52 -4.79
CA ILE A 76 5.53 27.12 -5.20
C ILE A 76 6.74 26.91 -6.13
N GLY A 77 7.00 27.86 -7.04
CA GLY A 77 8.07 27.80 -8.03
C GLY A 77 9.45 28.31 -7.57
N GLY A 78 9.55 28.98 -6.42
CA GLY A 78 10.78 29.65 -6.00
C GLY A 78 11.14 30.84 -6.89
N TRP A 79 10.14 31.59 -7.35
CA TRP A 79 10.30 32.73 -8.26
C TRP A 79 10.53 34.04 -7.53
N LEU A 80 10.12 34.10 -6.27
CA LEU A 80 10.49 35.20 -5.40
C LEU A 80 11.94 34.96 -4.98
N ASP A 81 12.81 35.97 -5.04
CA ASP A 81 14.22 35.89 -4.59
C ASP A 81 14.33 35.75 -3.05
N SER A 82 13.45 34.94 -2.45
CA SER A 82 13.38 34.60 -1.04
C SER A 82 13.82 33.16 -0.82
N SER A 83 14.34 32.87 0.37
CA SER A 83 14.57 31.50 0.85
C SER A 83 13.27 30.82 1.30
N SER A 84 12.17 31.08 0.58
CA SER A 84 10.83 30.54 0.81
C SER A 84 10.80 29.04 0.56
N LEU A 85 9.92 28.35 1.29
CA LEU A 85 9.59 26.96 1.02
C LEU A 85 8.93 26.85 -0.37
N ASN A 86 9.41 25.92 -1.19
CA ASN A 86 8.94 25.69 -2.55
C ASN A 86 9.17 24.22 -2.97
N VAL A 87 8.76 23.84 -4.19
CA VAL A 87 8.86 22.43 -4.67
C VAL A 87 10.30 21.93 -4.86
N ASN A 88 11.29 22.84 -4.84
CA ASN A 88 12.71 22.51 -4.94
C ASN A 88 13.38 22.39 -3.57
N THR A 89 12.70 22.75 -2.49
CA THR A 89 13.25 22.74 -1.13
C THR A 89 13.53 21.30 -0.66
N ASP A 90 14.70 21.08 -0.08
CA ASP A 90 15.00 19.85 0.66
C ASP A 90 14.29 19.95 2.02
N LEU A 91 13.14 19.27 2.15
CA LEU A 91 12.30 19.38 3.34
C LEU A 91 12.98 18.90 4.62
N VAL A 92 13.91 17.94 4.54
CA VAL A 92 14.67 17.47 5.71
C VAL A 92 15.57 18.61 6.20
N LYS A 93 16.38 19.17 5.30
CA LYS A 93 17.25 20.31 5.64
C LYS A 93 16.46 21.53 6.09
N TYR A 94 15.29 21.75 5.49
CA TYR A 94 14.42 22.84 5.88
C TYR A 94 13.98 22.70 7.34
N LEU A 95 13.51 21.51 7.75
CA LEU A 95 13.12 21.23 9.14
C LEU A 95 14.30 21.32 10.11
N GLU A 96 15.47 20.79 9.75
CA GLU A 96 16.68 20.86 10.58
C GLU A 96 17.17 22.30 10.85
N ASN A 97 16.88 23.22 9.93
CA ASN A 97 17.29 24.63 10.03
C ASN A 97 16.22 25.52 10.66
N LEU A 98 15.08 24.98 11.10
CA LEU A 98 14.02 25.79 11.70
C LEU A 98 14.48 26.44 13.01
N PRO A 99 14.05 27.68 13.29
CA PRO A 99 14.33 28.35 14.55
C PRO A 99 13.51 27.71 15.68
N GLY A 100 14.08 26.68 16.31
CA GLY A 100 13.45 25.92 17.38
C GLY A 100 14.20 24.61 17.59
N HIS A 101 14.27 24.11 18.81
CA HIS A 101 14.89 22.82 19.05
C HIS A 101 13.86 21.73 18.75
N LEU A 102 13.87 21.16 17.54
CA LEU A 102 13.10 19.95 17.25
C LEU A 102 13.67 18.73 17.99
N ALA A 103 14.92 18.81 18.48
CA ALA A 103 15.59 17.65 19.05
C ALA A 103 14.84 17.10 20.27
N ASN A 104 14.70 15.77 20.31
CA ASN A 104 13.98 14.97 21.29
C ASN A 104 12.47 15.22 21.34
N GLN A 105 11.87 15.75 20.26
CA GLN A 105 10.41 15.85 20.13
C GLN A 105 9.83 14.70 19.33
N VAL A 106 8.63 14.27 19.71
CA VAL A 106 7.79 13.41 18.88
C VAL A 106 6.95 14.30 18.00
N VAL A 107 7.09 14.17 16.68
CA VAL A 107 6.41 15.03 15.70
C VAL A 107 5.62 14.22 14.69
N ALA A 108 4.66 14.88 14.06
CA ALA A 108 4.00 14.37 12.87
C ALA A 108 4.16 15.35 11.72
N ILE A 109 4.24 14.83 10.50
CA ILE A 109 4.42 15.63 9.29
C ILE A 109 3.18 15.47 8.43
N VAL A 110 2.52 16.58 8.10
CA VAL A 110 1.35 16.58 7.22
C VAL A 110 1.66 17.43 6.00
N ILE A 111 1.56 16.84 4.81
CA ILE A 111 1.68 17.53 3.53
C ILE A 111 0.30 17.57 2.90
N ASN A 112 -0.30 18.76 2.86
CA ASN A 112 -1.70 18.93 2.44
C ASN A 112 -1.96 18.60 0.97
N SER A 113 -0.94 18.66 0.13
CA SER A 113 -0.99 18.27 -1.27
C SER A 113 0.43 18.00 -1.77
N VAL A 114 0.70 16.76 -2.18
CA VAL A 114 1.94 16.40 -2.88
C VAL A 114 1.82 16.60 -4.40
N SER A 115 0.63 16.95 -4.90
CA SER A 115 0.39 17.18 -6.32
C SER A 115 1.32 18.25 -6.92
N PRO A 116 1.56 19.41 -6.28
CA PRO A 116 2.53 20.37 -6.80
C PRO A 116 3.95 19.80 -6.92
N LEU A 117 4.37 18.94 -5.98
CA LEU A 117 5.69 18.30 -6.07
C LEU A 117 5.76 17.35 -7.27
N LEU A 118 4.72 16.54 -7.49
CA LEU A 118 4.62 15.63 -8.65
C LEU A 118 4.52 16.37 -10.00
N LEU A 119 3.88 17.55 -10.04
CA LEU A 119 3.79 18.34 -11.27
C LEU A 119 5.12 18.99 -11.65
N HIS A 120 5.95 19.34 -10.67
CA HIS A 120 7.21 20.05 -10.91
C HIS A 120 8.46 19.15 -10.83
N ARG A 121 8.35 17.98 -10.20
CA ARG A 121 9.43 17.00 -9.99
C ARG A 121 8.94 15.60 -10.39
N ARG A 122 9.87 14.73 -10.75
CA ARG A 122 9.53 13.33 -11.05
C ARG A 122 9.05 12.62 -9.79
N ALA A 123 8.10 11.69 -9.92
CA ALA A 123 7.58 10.90 -8.79
C ALA A 123 8.65 10.27 -7.88
N PRO A 124 9.79 9.74 -8.38
CA PRO A 124 10.85 9.23 -7.51
C PRO A 124 11.44 10.28 -6.56
N TYR A 125 11.51 11.55 -6.97
CA TYR A 125 12.01 12.63 -6.11
C TYR A 125 11.05 12.88 -4.93
N THR A 126 9.74 12.89 -5.20
CA THR A 126 8.71 13.04 -4.16
C THR A 126 8.73 11.85 -3.21
N CYS A 127 8.83 10.62 -3.75
CA CYS A 127 8.96 9.41 -2.96
C CYS A 127 10.20 9.43 -2.06
N GLN A 128 11.35 9.83 -2.61
CA GLN A 128 12.59 9.96 -1.84
C GLN A 128 12.45 11.02 -0.75
N THR A 129 11.85 12.18 -1.07
CA THR A 129 11.64 13.26 -0.09
C THR A 129 10.81 12.77 1.10
N ILE A 130 9.67 12.11 0.84
CA ILE A 130 8.81 11.55 1.88
C ILE A 130 9.54 10.46 2.69
N SER A 131 10.26 9.55 2.02
CA SER A 131 11.03 8.50 2.72
C SER A 131 12.17 9.07 3.56
N ARG A 132 12.79 10.18 3.14
CA ARG A 132 13.85 10.84 3.90
C ARG A 132 13.28 11.55 5.12
N LEU A 133 12.11 12.18 5.01
CA LEU A 133 11.41 12.77 6.15
C LEU A 133 11.13 11.74 7.25
N ALA A 134 10.80 10.49 6.88
CA ALA A 134 10.54 9.43 7.86
C ALA A 134 11.81 8.91 8.57
N ARG A 135 13.00 9.06 7.98
CA ARG A 135 14.20 8.30 8.43
C ARG A 135 15.46 9.12 8.65
N GLN A 136 15.52 10.35 8.15
CA GLN A 136 16.76 11.13 8.06
C GLN A 136 16.72 12.46 8.81
N ILE A 137 15.65 12.74 9.57
CA ILE A 137 15.62 13.93 10.43
C ILE A 137 16.37 13.56 11.73
N HIS A 138 17.50 14.21 11.96
CA HIS A 138 18.33 13.93 13.13
C HIS A 138 17.66 14.35 14.44
N ASP A 139 17.78 13.51 15.47
CA ASP A 139 17.27 13.72 16.83
C ASP A 139 15.77 14.02 16.93
N VAL A 140 14.96 13.64 15.94
CA VAL A 140 13.50 13.83 15.95
C VAL A 140 12.81 12.47 15.76
N ASP A 141 11.79 12.21 16.57
CA ASP A 141 10.96 11.01 16.42
C ASP A 141 9.74 11.34 15.55
N VAL A 142 9.70 10.86 14.32
CA VAL A 142 8.60 11.10 13.38
C VAL A 142 7.57 9.98 13.54
N GLU A 143 6.52 10.25 14.31
CA GLU A 143 5.47 9.29 14.64
C GLU A 143 4.65 8.88 13.41
N GLN A 144 4.30 9.85 12.55
CA GLN A 144 3.48 9.62 11.37
C GLN A 144 3.68 10.70 10.31
N ILE A 145 3.67 10.29 9.05
CA ILE A 145 3.62 11.18 7.89
C ILE A 145 2.29 10.97 7.16
N LEU A 146 1.56 12.06 6.92
CA LEU A 146 0.34 12.09 6.11
C LEU A 146 0.57 12.94 4.87
N CYS A 147 0.27 12.38 3.71
CA CYS A 147 0.32 13.08 2.43
C CYS A 147 -1.05 12.99 1.75
N LEU A 148 -1.53 14.08 1.15
CA LEU A 148 -2.69 14.04 0.27
C LEU A 148 -2.26 14.22 -1.19
N VAL A 149 -2.85 13.45 -2.10
CA VAL A 149 -2.67 13.58 -3.54
C VAL A 149 -4.03 13.70 -4.23
N HIS A 150 -4.13 14.69 -5.12
CA HIS A 150 -5.26 14.82 -6.06
C HIS A 150 -5.01 13.88 -7.24
N GLN A 151 -5.62 12.68 -7.21
CA GLN A 151 -5.30 11.60 -8.13
C GLN A 151 -5.62 11.95 -9.59
N ASP A 152 -6.59 12.84 -9.81
CA ASP A 152 -7.06 13.30 -11.11
C ASP A 152 -6.10 14.28 -11.81
N LEU A 153 -5.03 14.70 -11.13
CA LEU A 153 -3.97 15.53 -11.71
C LEU A 153 -2.78 14.72 -12.24
N HIS A 154 -2.72 13.41 -11.96
CA HIS A 154 -1.57 12.56 -12.26
C HIS A 154 -1.97 11.31 -13.02
N ASP A 155 -0.99 10.66 -13.64
CA ASP A 155 -1.24 9.34 -14.20
C ASP A 155 -1.20 8.26 -13.11
N ASN A 156 -1.75 7.09 -13.42
CA ASN A 156 -1.78 5.97 -12.49
C ASN A 156 -0.37 5.48 -12.11
N HIS A 157 0.64 5.74 -12.95
CA HIS A 157 2.00 5.27 -12.70
C HIS A 157 2.69 6.07 -11.59
N ASP A 158 2.55 7.39 -11.60
CA ASP A 158 3.13 8.27 -10.60
C ASP A 158 2.43 8.12 -9.24
N VAL A 159 1.10 7.96 -9.24
CA VAL A 159 0.34 7.68 -8.00
C VAL A 159 0.73 6.30 -7.43
N ALA A 160 0.84 5.27 -8.26
CA ALA A 160 1.23 3.93 -7.81
C ALA A 160 2.61 3.89 -7.13
N GLN A 161 3.56 4.73 -7.56
CA GLN A 161 4.87 4.83 -6.89
C GLN A 161 4.74 5.30 -5.44
N LEU A 162 3.86 6.27 -5.16
CA LEU A 162 3.55 6.70 -3.80
C LEU A 162 2.82 5.61 -3.02
N GLU A 163 1.83 4.95 -3.62
CA GLU A 163 1.11 3.85 -2.98
C GLU A 163 2.03 2.71 -2.51
N HIS A 164 3.04 2.37 -3.31
CA HIS A 164 3.96 1.29 -3.00
C HIS A 164 4.77 1.55 -1.73
N MET A 165 5.17 2.79 -1.47
CA MET A 165 5.93 3.17 -0.29
C MET A 165 5.06 3.40 0.97
N CYS A 166 3.78 3.74 0.82
CA CYS A 166 2.90 4.04 1.95
C CYS A 166 2.47 2.78 2.70
N SER A 167 2.37 2.86 4.04
CA SER A 167 1.83 1.78 4.87
C SER A 167 0.30 1.76 4.84
N THR A 168 -0.33 2.92 4.62
CA THR A 168 -1.78 3.03 4.44
C THR A 168 -2.10 3.90 3.24
N ILE A 169 -3.07 3.45 2.45
CA ILE A 169 -3.69 4.21 1.37
C ILE A 169 -5.17 4.36 1.71
N ILE A 170 -5.67 5.60 1.68
CA ILE A 170 -7.07 5.95 1.92
C ILE A 170 -7.56 6.68 0.67
N ARG A 171 -8.48 6.07 -0.07
CA ARG A 171 -9.10 6.67 -1.25
C ARG A 171 -10.46 7.20 -0.88
N ILE A 172 -10.73 8.47 -1.19
CA ILE A 172 -12.07 9.03 -1.04
C ILE A 172 -12.97 8.48 -2.16
N GLU A 173 -14.06 7.84 -1.74
CA GLU A 173 -15.03 7.21 -2.63
C GLU A 173 -16.37 7.95 -2.54
N PRO A 174 -17.22 7.89 -3.58
CA PRO A 174 -18.57 8.41 -3.51
C PRO A 174 -19.38 7.67 -2.44
N SER A 175 -19.98 8.41 -1.51
CA SER A 175 -20.96 7.84 -0.59
C SER A 175 -22.29 7.62 -1.31
N ALA A 176 -22.70 6.35 -1.43
CA ALA A 176 -24.02 5.99 -1.94
C ALA A 176 -25.06 5.85 -0.82
N HIS A 177 -24.64 5.98 0.46
CA HIS A 177 -25.49 5.71 1.60
C HIS A 177 -26.13 6.99 2.16
N PRO A 178 -27.47 7.09 2.27
CA PRO A 178 -28.16 8.34 2.66
C PRO A 178 -27.81 8.88 4.05
N GLN A 179 -27.30 8.04 4.95
CA GLN A 179 -26.98 8.40 6.34
C GLN A 179 -25.51 8.76 6.56
N PHE A 180 -24.64 8.53 5.56
CA PHE A 180 -23.21 8.76 5.68
C PHE A 180 -22.75 9.78 4.65
N ASN A 181 -22.03 10.79 5.12
CA ASN A 181 -21.50 11.84 4.26
C ASN A 181 -20.20 11.42 3.55
N PHE A 182 -19.46 10.46 4.12
CA PHE A 182 -18.16 10.04 3.62
C PHE A 182 -18.11 8.53 3.39
N CYS A 183 -17.34 8.14 2.38
CA CYS A 183 -16.99 6.77 2.07
C CYS A 183 -15.51 6.73 1.69
N THR A 184 -14.77 5.73 2.16
CA THR A 184 -13.36 5.54 1.81
C THR A 184 -13.01 4.09 1.57
N GLY A 185 -12.26 3.85 0.50
CA GLY A 185 -11.55 2.60 0.28
C GLY A 185 -10.19 2.65 0.97
N ILE A 186 -9.90 1.69 1.85
CA ILE A 186 -8.67 1.66 2.64
C ILE A 186 -7.87 0.42 2.27
N LEU A 187 -6.58 0.59 2.00
CA LEU A 187 -5.59 -0.47 1.92
C LEU A 187 -4.53 -0.22 2.99
N HIS A 188 -4.44 -1.12 3.96
CA HIS A 188 -3.52 -1.01 5.09
C HIS A 188 -2.54 -2.19 5.11
N LYS A 189 -1.24 -1.90 5.18
CA LYS A 189 -0.14 -2.86 5.29
C LYS A 189 0.31 -2.91 6.75
N ARG A 190 -0.08 -3.96 7.46
CA ARG A 190 0.31 -4.15 8.87
C ARG A 190 1.80 -4.43 8.99
N LEU A 191 2.35 -4.16 10.18
CA LEU A 191 3.72 -4.55 10.54
C LEU A 191 4.00 -6.05 10.39
N SER A 192 2.96 -6.89 10.51
CA SER A 192 3.06 -8.34 10.26
C SER A 192 3.18 -8.72 8.79
N GLY A 193 3.17 -7.75 7.86
CA GLY A 193 3.10 -7.98 6.41
C GLY A 193 1.70 -8.25 5.86
N LYS A 194 0.69 -8.44 6.73
CA LYS A 194 -0.69 -8.67 6.30
C LYS A 194 -1.28 -7.41 5.66
N ILE A 195 -1.81 -7.56 4.45
CA ILE A 195 -2.55 -6.50 3.76
C ILE A 195 -4.04 -6.64 4.09
N VAL A 196 -4.64 -5.57 4.59
CA VAL A 196 -6.07 -5.45 4.89
C VAL A 196 -6.69 -4.46 3.92
N ARG A 197 -7.85 -4.81 3.36
CA ARG A 197 -8.64 -3.92 2.52
C ARG A 197 -10.03 -3.76 3.13
N SER A 198 -10.51 -2.54 3.26
CA SER A 198 -11.88 -2.25 3.66
C SER A 198 -12.47 -1.13 2.81
N LEU A 199 -13.79 -1.11 2.73
CA LEU A 199 -14.56 0.00 2.18
C LEU A 199 -15.51 0.42 3.29
N GLU A 200 -15.42 1.65 3.75
CA GLU A 200 -16.08 2.10 4.98
C GLU A 200 -16.84 3.40 4.76
N HIS A 201 -18.08 3.44 5.22
CA HIS A 201 -18.84 4.67 5.37
C HIS A 201 -18.65 5.25 6.77
N PHE A 202 -18.63 6.57 6.89
CA PHE A 202 -18.52 7.25 8.17
C PHE A 202 -19.02 8.69 8.10
N ASN A 203 -19.09 9.32 9.25
CA ASN A 203 -19.39 10.74 9.40
C ASN A 203 -18.25 11.46 10.14
N ILE A 204 -18.16 12.78 9.91
CA ILE A 204 -17.18 13.64 10.56
C ILE A 204 -17.96 14.75 11.28
N ARG A 205 -17.68 14.94 12.57
CA ARG A 205 -18.27 16.01 13.39
C ARG A 205 -17.66 17.37 13.05
N GLU A 206 -18.22 18.45 13.61
CA GLU A 206 -17.67 19.81 13.45
C GLU A 206 -16.24 19.97 14.01
N ASN A 207 -15.89 19.20 15.04
CA ASN A 207 -14.53 19.14 15.61
C ASN A 207 -13.58 18.21 14.83
N TYR A 208 -13.99 17.72 13.65
CA TYR A 208 -13.27 16.75 12.83
C TYR A 208 -13.08 15.36 13.46
N GLU A 209 -13.85 15.01 14.49
CA GLU A 209 -13.86 13.65 15.03
C GLU A 209 -14.63 12.71 14.09
N VAL A 210 -14.03 11.55 13.78
CA VAL A 210 -14.66 10.48 12.99
C VAL A 210 -15.64 9.71 13.88
N TYR A 211 -16.84 9.46 13.39
CA TYR A 211 -17.85 8.70 14.13
C TYR A 211 -18.78 7.93 13.19
N ASP A 212 -19.56 7.01 13.78
CA ASP A 212 -20.55 6.21 13.07
C ASP A 212 -19.93 5.48 11.87
N VAL A 213 -18.90 4.67 12.13
CA VAL A 213 -18.17 3.93 11.10
C VAL A 213 -18.89 2.63 10.78
N SER A 214 -19.11 2.35 9.50
CA SER A 214 -19.78 1.14 9.02
C SER A 214 -19.04 0.53 7.82
N ASP A 215 -18.68 -0.74 7.93
CA ASP A 215 -18.12 -1.49 6.81
C ASP A 215 -19.16 -1.68 5.70
N VAL A 216 -18.77 -1.37 4.47
CA VAL A 216 -19.48 -1.78 3.27
C VAL A 216 -19.25 -3.27 3.10
N LYS A 217 -20.22 -4.04 3.56
CA LYS A 217 -20.34 -5.44 3.17
C LYS A 217 -20.59 -5.45 1.68
N MET A 218 -19.55 -5.71 0.90
CA MET A 218 -19.68 -6.15 -0.48
C MET A 218 -20.44 -7.47 -0.43
N SER A 219 -21.78 -7.40 -0.44
CA SER A 219 -22.56 -8.53 -0.87
C SER A 219 -22.07 -8.81 -2.28
N PHE A 220 -21.31 -9.88 -2.46
CA PHE A 220 -21.17 -10.51 -3.77
C PHE A 220 -22.57 -10.98 -4.18
N SER A 221 -23.46 -10.04 -4.53
CA SER A 221 -24.51 -10.35 -5.47
C SER A 221 -23.75 -10.78 -6.71
N LYS A 222 -23.82 -12.08 -7.03
CA LYS A 222 -23.44 -12.57 -8.36
C LYS A 222 -23.97 -11.51 -9.34
N PRO A 223 -23.13 -10.94 -10.23
CA PRO A 223 -23.67 -10.13 -11.30
C PRO A 223 -24.80 -10.94 -11.94
N PRO A 224 -25.95 -10.33 -12.27
CA PRO A 224 -27.00 -11.05 -12.98
C PRO A 224 -26.32 -11.70 -14.17
N ALA A 225 -26.40 -13.03 -14.25
CA ALA A 225 -25.67 -13.83 -15.22
C ALA A 225 -25.89 -13.23 -16.62
N GLN A 226 -24.95 -12.39 -17.06
CA GLN A 226 -24.77 -12.14 -18.47
C GLN A 226 -24.35 -13.50 -19.00
N GLN A 227 -25.11 -14.00 -19.97
CA GLN A 227 -24.78 -15.22 -20.68
C GLN A 227 -23.41 -15.02 -21.34
N GLU A 228 -22.36 -15.37 -20.61
CA GLU A 228 -21.04 -15.60 -21.18
C GLU A 228 -21.24 -16.74 -22.17
N THR A 229 -21.23 -16.40 -23.45
CA THR A 229 -20.94 -17.39 -24.47
C THR A 229 -19.53 -17.88 -24.13
N THR A 230 -19.43 -19.11 -23.63
CA THR A 230 -18.15 -19.76 -23.37
C THR A 230 -17.46 -19.94 -24.71
N ILE A 231 -16.72 -18.92 -25.15
CA ILE A 231 -15.83 -19.03 -26.30
C ILE A 231 -14.71 -19.94 -25.82
N ASP A 232 -14.76 -21.20 -26.24
CA ASP A 232 -13.70 -22.16 -25.98
C ASP A 232 -12.41 -21.61 -26.61
N PRO A 233 -11.40 -21.25 -25.79
CA PRO A 233 -10.16 -20.65 -26.29
C PRO A 233 -9.36 -21.61 -27.19
N THR A 234 -9.73 -22.91 -27.21
CA THR A 234 -9.09 -23.94 -28.04
C THR A 234 -9.74 -24.12 -29.42
N ALA A 235 -10.89 -23.47 -29.67
CA ALA A 235 -11.68 -23.69 -30.89
C ALA A 235 -11.01 -23.27 -32.22
N ASN A 236 -10.02 -22.38 -32.18
CA ASN A 236 -9.32 -21.85 -33.37
C ASN A 236 -7.88 -22.36 -33.53
N LEU A 237 -7.51 -23.45 -32.86
CA LEU A 237 -6.18 -24.03 -33.02
C LEU A 237 -6.12 -24.88 -34.30
N THR A 238 -5.03 -24.76 -35.05
CA THR A 238 -4.77 -25.54 -36.26
C THR A 238 -4.36 -26.99 -35.98
N PHE A 239 -4.23 -27.35 -34.69
CA PHE A 239 -3.96 -28.68 -34.19
C PHE A 239 -4.80 -28.93 -32.93
N ASN A 240 -5.18 -30.18 -32.71
CA ASN A 240 -6.03 -30.55 -31.58
C ASN A 240 -5.17 -30.70 -30.31
N LEU A 241 -5.54 -29.98 -29.23
CA LEU A 241 -4.90 -30.14 -27.92
C LEU A 241 -5.44 -31.35 -27.15
N SER A 242 -6.65 -31.79 -27.49
CA SER A 242 -7.27 -32.96 -26.89
C SER A 242 -7.01 -34.20 -27.74
N LEU A 243 -6.63 -35.31 -27.11
CA LEU A 243 -6.58 -36.60 -27.79
C LEU A 243 -8.01 -37.07 -28.04
N THR A 244 -8.27 -37.54 -29.25
CA THR A 244 -9.49 -38.32 -29.53
C THR A 244 -9.49 -39.60 -28.70
N ASP A 245 -10.66 -40.21 -28.49
CA ASP A 245 -10.75 -41.44 -27.70
C ASP A 245 -9.96 -42.60 -28.34
N GLU A 246 -9.87 -42.62 -29.67
CA GLU A 246 -9.05 -43.57 -30.42
C GLU A 246 -7.55 -43.34 -30.17
N GLU A 247 -7.07 -42.09 -30.21
CA GLU A 247 -5.67 -41.76 -29.93
C GLU A 247 -5.29 -42.00 -28.46
N ARG A 248 -6.23 -41.74 -27.53
CA ARG A 248 -6.06 -42.03 -26.11
C ARG A 248 -5.93 -43.54 -25.87
N ALA A 249 -6.76 -44.35 -26.54
CA ALA A 249 -6.70 -45.80 -26.47
C ALA A 249 -5.42 -46.36 -27.14
N ALA A 250 -5.00 -45.78 -28.26
CA ALA A 250 -3.75 -46.16 -28.90
C ALA A 250 -2.55 -45.84 -27.99
N ARG A 251 -2.51 -44.65 -27.39
CA ARG A 251 -1.45 -44.22 -26.48
C ARG A 251 -1.36 -45.12 -25.24
N SER A 252 -2.47 -45.58 -24.67
CA SER A 252 -2.45 -46.47 -23.51
C SER A 252 -1.96 -47.89 -23.81
N GLN A 253 -2.01 -48.30 -25.08
CA GLN A 253 -1.50 -49.61 -25.53
C GLN A 253 -0.03 -49.58 -25.96
N VAL A 254 0.58 -48.39 -26.09
CA VAL A 254 2.00 -48.26 -26.45
C VAL A 254 2.86 -48.71 -25.27
N LYS A 255 3.51 -49.86 -25.45
CA LYS A 255 4.47 -50.39 -24.48
C LYS A 255 5.75 -49.57 -24.48
N LEU A 256 6.03 -48.89 -23.38
CA LEU A 256 7.19 -48.01 -23.26
C LEU A 256 8.49 -48.83 -23.07
N PRO A 257 9.55 -48.59 -23.86
CA PRO A 257 10.74 -49.45 -23.90
C PRO A 257 11.48 -49.67 -22.58
N TYR A 258 11.34 -48.74 -21.63
CA TYR A 258 12.07 -48.72 -20.35
C TYR A 258 11.18 -48.79 -19.11
N MET A 259 9.86 -48.93 -19.26
CA MET A 259 8.99 -49.21 -18.12
C MET A 259 9.09 -50.70 -17.79
N HIS A 260 9.38 -51.02 -16.53
CA HIS A 260 9.45 -52.40 -16.07
C HIS A 260 8.05 -53.02 -16.14
N ASP A 261 7.84 -54.00 -17.02
CA ASP A 261 6.67 -54.88 -16.93
C ASP A 261 6.65 -55.59 -15.56
N GLU A 262 5.47 -55.98 -15.08
CA GLU A 262 5.29 -56.73 -13.81
C GLU A 262 6.20 -57.98 -13.75
N ASN A 263 6.40 -58.67 -14.88
CA ASN A 263 7.33 -59.81 -14.97
C ASN A 263 8.82 -59.42 -14.75
N ARG A 264 9.21 -58.19 -15.10
CA ARG A 264 10.56 -57.65 -14.83
C ARG A 264 10.68 -57.14 -13.39
N GLN A 265 9.61 -56.58 -12.81
CA GLN A 265 9.60 -56.21 -11.39
C GLN A 265 9.77 -57.47 -10.51
N ASP A 266 9.03 -58.54 -10.80
CA ASP A 266 9.16 -59.80 -10.08
C ASP A 266 10.55 -60.42 -10.28
N ALA A 267 11.14 -60.38 -11.47
CA ALA A 267 12.51 -60.88 -11.68
C ALA A 267 13.59 -60.05 -10.97
N THR A 268 13.34 -58.76 -10.71
CA THR A 268 14.27 -57.86 -10.00
C THR A 268 14.11 -57.98 -8.49
N LEU A 269 12.89 -58.28 -8.00
CA LEU A 269 12.58 -58.44 -6.58
C LEU A 269 12.78 -59.89 -6.07
N SER A 270 12.69 -60.90 -6.93
CA SER A 270 12.78 -62.33 -6.53
C SER A 270 14.17 -62.98 -6.69
N LYS A 271 15.19 -62.22 -7.09
CA LYS A 271 16.59 -62.68 -7.09
C LYS A 271 17.53 -61.66 -6.44
N SER A 272 17.48 -61.53 -5.11
CA SER A 272 18.59 -60.96 -4.34
C SER A 272 19.67 -62.02 -4.06
N VAL A 273 20.32 -62.51 -5.12
CA VAL A 273 21.71 -62.97 -4.96
C VAL A 273 22.57 -61.71 -5.06
N GLY A 274 22.86 -61.11 -3.91
CA GLY A 274 23.71 -59.93 -3.76
C GLY A 274 22.93 -58.69 -3.30
N GLU A 275 23.06 -58.35 -2.02
CA GLU A 275 22.71 -57.01 -1.51
C GLU A 275 23.52 -55.96 -2.29
N GLY A 276 22.88 -55.27 -3.23
CA GLY A 276 23.40 -54.01 -3.77
C GLY A 276 23.18 -52.91 -2.73
N LYS A 277 24.00 -52.87 -1.68
CA LYS A 277 24.03 -51.73 -0.76
C LYS A 277 24.60 -50.52 -1.50
N ILE A 278 23.77 -49.51 -1.73
CA ILE A 278 24.21 -48.21 -2.22
C ILE A 278 24.86 -47.51 -1.04
N PHE A 279 26.18 -47.36 -1.08
CA PHE A 279 26.92 -46.58 -0.10
C PHE A 279 27.03 -45.15 -0.63
N TYR A 280 26.26 -44.25 -0.02
CA TYR A 280 26.41 -42.83 -0.25
C TYR A 280 27.62 -42.32 0.54
N GLN A 281 28.50 -41.59 -0.12
CA GLN A 281 29.64 -40.94 0.50
C GLN A 281 29.54 -39.46 0.17
N PRO A 282 29.19 -38.60 1.16
CA PRO A 282 29.01 -37.17 0.92
C PRO A 282 30.33 -36.57 0.41
N ASP A 283 30.26 -35.75 -0.63
CA ASP A 283 31.42 -34.98 -1.11
C ASP A 283 31.37 -33.53 -0.63
N GLU A 284 32.48 -32.79 -0.80
CA GLU A 284 32.61 -31.41 -0.31
C GLU A 284 31.68 -30.41 -1.03
N ALA A 285 30.95 -30.84 -2.05
CA ALA A 285 29.96 -30.05 -2.79
C ALA A 285 28.51 -30.45 -2.47
N ASP A 286 28.29 -31.42 -1.60
CA ASP A 286 26.98 -31.68 -1.00
C ASP A 286 26.66 -30.58 0.02
N ASP A 287 26.07 -29.50 -0.46
CA ASP A 287 25.46 -28.47 0.37
C ASP A 287 24.22 -29.07 1.06
N PHE A 288 24.39 -29.53 2.30
CA PHE A 288 23.27 -29.68 3.23
C PHE A 288 22.71 -28.27 3.50
N ASP A 289 21.81 -27.79 2.65
CA ASP A 289 21.01 -26.61 2.96
C ASP A 289 20.04 -27.01 4.09
N ASP A 290 20.20 -26.38 5.26
CA ASP A 290 19.35 -26.60 6.45
C ASP A 290 17.91 -26.06 6.26
N ASP A 291 17.60 -25.45 5.12
CA ASP A 291 16.25 -25.01 4.73
C ASP A 291 15.64 -26.06 3.77
N ASP A 292 15.28 -27.24 4.28
CA ASP A 292 14.41 -28.17 3.55
C ASP A 292 12.98 -27.59 3.52
N PRO A 293 12.48 -27.12 2.37
CA PRO A 293 11.16 -26.49 2.28
C PRO A 293 10.00 -27.50 2.34
N ASP A 294 10.28 -28.79 2.54
CA ASP A 294 9.27 -29.83 2.74
C ASP A 294 9.04 -30.15 4.23
N ASP A 295 9.80 -29.57 5.18
CA ASP A 295 9.70 -29.82 6.62
C ASP A 295 8.42 -29.25 7.29
N ASP A 296 7.66 -28.42 6.58
CA ASP A 296 6.34 -27.89 6.97
C ASP A 296 5.16 -28.55 6.21
N LEU A 297 5.41 -29.62 5.43
CA LEU A 297 4.41 -30.34 4.63
C LEU A 297 3.85 -31.62 5.30
N ASP A 298 3.72 -31.63 6.63
CA ASP A 298 2.92 -32.65 7.32
C ASP A 298 1.42 -32.28 7.27
N ILE A 299 0.69 -32.84 6.29
CA ILE A 299 -0.79 -32.82 6.16
C ILE A 299 -1.39 -34.07 6.81
#